data_AF-A0A5N5D3P4-F1
#
_entry.id   AF-A0A5N5D3P4-F1
#
_cell.length_a   1.000
_cell.length_b   1.000
_cell.length_c   1.000
_cell.angle_alpha   90.00
_cell.angle_beta   90.00
_cell.angle_gamma   90.00
#
_symmetry.space_group_name_H-M   'P 1'
#
loop_
_entity.id
_entity.type
_entity.pdbx_description
1 polymer ?
#
loop_
_entity_poly.entity_id
_entity_poly.type
_entity_poly.pdbx_seq_one_letter_code
_entity_poly.pdbx_strand_id
1 'polypeptide(L)'
;MGFKVALITGGVDISNYADLCGVFRNVFEADKQLDFAFANAGTIERSNFYEIHGDGSAPPPLPDLATIDINLRGTIYTTNLAIHYFRLSPHKGAGANLVMTSSAAGIYPMYYSPVYSAPKHGIVGFTRSIAPILHKDGIRTNVLLPGLVRSNILEEAAWAAFPAEAVTPAKLMADAVLQVIGGGDMTDARGVTIAGPKLYGRSVEVAVDRFYFREQPEYCDDKMRALIESTGDDAQLGTLVSE
;
A
#
# COMPACT_ATOMS: atom_id res chain seq x y z
N MET A 1 8.18 25.47 4.29
CA MET A 1 7.14 25.21 3.28
C MET A 1 6.01 24.52 4.03
N GLY A 2 4.83 25.16 4.15
CA GLY A 2 3.72 24.60 4.91
C GLY A 2 2.90 23.65 4.05
N PHE A 3 2.66 22.43 4.51
CA PHE A 3 1.69 21.54 3.88
C PHE A 3 0.28 22.00 4.26
N LYS A 4 -0.62 22.13 3.28
CA LYS A 4 -2.04 22.25 3.57
C LYS A 4 -2.60 20.84 3.72
N VAL A 5 -3.02 20.49 4.93
CA VAL A 5 -3.60 19.17 5.22
C VAL A 5 -5.12 19.31 5.20
N ALA A 6 -5.77 18.66 4.25
CA ALA A 6 -7.22 18.47 4.28
C ALA A 6 -7.54 17.20 5.07
N LEU A 7 -8.17 17.36 6.24
CA LEU A 7 -8.77 16.23 6.95
C LEU A 7 -10.20 16.07 6.46
N ILE A 8 -10.50 14.96 5.79
CA ILE A 8 -11.85 14.64 5.37
C ILE A 8 -12.39 13.63 6.37
N THR A 9 -13.38 14.06 7.14
CA THR A 9 -14.12 13.20 8.08
C THR A 9 -15.45 12.81 7.46
N GLY A 10 -15.72 11.51 7.37
CA GLY A 10 -16.96 10.94 6.84
C GLY A 10 -16.75 9.45 6.57
N GLY A 11 -17.71 8.61 6.90
CA GLY A 11 -17.61 7.14 6.78
C GLY A 11 -17.53 6.67 5.33
N VAL A 12 -16.37 6.84 4.71
CA VAL A 12 -16.10 6.45 3.32
C VAL A 12 -15.67 4.99 3.31
N ASP A 13 -16.41 4.18 2.55
CA ASP A 13 -15.98 2.82 2.24
C ASP A 13 -15.08 2.84 1.01
N ILE A 14 -13.79 2.56 1.18
CA ILE A 14 -12.84 2.56 0.07
C ILE A 14 -13.09 1.44 -0.94
N SER A 15 -13.89 0.42 -0.58
CA SER A 15 -14.31 -0.63 -1.51
C SER A 15 -15.46 -0.18 -2.43
N ASN A 16 -16.08 0.98 -2.13
CA ASN A 16 -17.07 1.66 -2.96
C ASN A 16 -16.42 2.81 -3.75
N TYR A 17 -16.32 2.62 -5.07
CA TYR A 17 -15.67 3.58 -5.95
C TYR A 17 -16.37 4.95 -6.00
N ALA A 18 -17.71 4.99 -5.88
CA ALA A 18 -18.46 6.23 -5.95
C ALA A 18 -18.19 7.14 -4.74
N ASP A 19 -18.08 6.54 -3.55
CA ASP A 19 -17.76 7.27 -2.31
C ASP A 19 -16.37 7.90 -2.41
N LEU A 20 -15.38 7.13 -2.88
CA LEU A 20 -14.03 7.62 -3.12
C LEU A 20 -13.97 8.75 -4.16
N CYS A 21 -14.70 8.63 -5.28
CA CYS A 21 -14.78 9.68 -6.30
C CYS A 21 -15.23 11.02 -5.70
N GLY A 22 -16.27 10.99 -4.85
CA GLY A 22 -16.78 12.20 -4.19
C GLY A 22 -15.73 12.86 -3.29
N VAL A 23 -15.02 12.06 -2.51
CA VAL A 23 -13.95 12.51 -1.60
C VAL A 23 -12.82 13.17 -2.36
N PHE A 24 -12.24 12.48 -3.35
CA PHE A 24 -11.12 13.00 -4.13
C PHE A 24 -11.50 14.26 -4.92
N ARG A 25 -12.69 14.28 -5.52
CA ARG A 25 -13.21 15.47 -6.20
C ARG A 25 -13.29 16.65 -5.25
N ASN A 26 -13.85 16.48 -4.06
CA ASN A 26 -14.03 17.57 -3.10
C ASN A 26 -12.68 18.13 -2.61
N VAL A 27 -11.68 17.28 -2.36
CA VAL A 27 -10.31 17.72 -2.01
C VAL A 27 -9.72 18.53 -3.13
N PHE A 28 -9.76 17.99 -4.34
CA PHE A 28 -9.17 18.64 -5.48
C PHE A 28 -9.91 19.93 -5.82
N GLU A 29 -11.23 20.00 -5.67
CA GLU A 29 -11.98 21.22 -5.96
C GLU A 29 -11.66 22.37 -5.00
N ALA A 30 -11.33 22.06 -3.75
CA ALA A 30 -11.00 23.05 -2.74
C ALA A 30 -9.71 23.83 -3.06
N ASP A 31 -8.69 23.15 -3.61
CA ASP A 31 -7.35 23.72 -3.81
C ASP A 31 -6.84 23.66 -5.25
N LYS A 32 -7.56 22.96 -6.14
CA LYS A 32 -7.15 22.64 -7.52
C LYS A 32 -5.80 21.95 -7.60
N GLN A 33 -5.41 21.28 -6.51
CA GLN A 33 -4.12 20.63 -6.34
C GLN A 33 -4.23 19.46 -5.35
N LEU A 34 -3.50 18.39 -5.64
CA LEU A 34 -3.25 17.26 -4.77
C LEU A 34 -1.79 16.85 -4.93
N ASP A 35 -1.01 16.82 -3.83
CA ASP A 35 0.42 16.50 -3.87
C ASP A 35 0.78 15.22 -3.09
N PHE A 36 -0.12 14.74 -2.24
CA PHE A 36 0.09 13.56 -1.42
C PHE A 36 -1.19 12.77 -1.23
N ALA A 37 -1.09 11.45 -1.39
CA ALA A 37 -2.15 10.52 -1.06
C ALA A 37 -1.56 9.34 -0.28
N PHE A 38 -2.23 8.96 0.81
CA PHE A 38 -1.86 7.80 1.62
C PHE A 38 -3.01 6.78 1.64
N ALA A 39 -2.89 5.75 0.82
CA ALA A 39 -3.82 4.62 0.80
C ALA A 39 -3.56 3.69 1.99
N ASN A 40 -4.00 4.13 3.17
CA ASN A 40 -3.73 3.47 4.45
C ASN A 40 -4.86 2.55 4.95
N ALA A 41 -6.10 2.82 4.55
CA ALA A 41 -7.26 2.11 5.09
C ALA A 41 -7.21 0.61 4.79
N GLY A 42 -7.66 -0.19 5.76
CA GLY A 42 -7.72 -1.65 5.65
C GLY A 42 -8.34 -2.32 6.86
N THR A 43 -8.66 -3.60 6.73
CA THR A 43 -9.21 -4.46 7.79
C THR A 43 -8.46 -5.79 7.84
N ILE A 44 -8.50 -6.47 8.98
CA ILE A 44 -8.09 -7.88 9.10
C ILE A 44 -9.27 -8.80 8.78
N GLU A 45 -8.95 -10.07 8.54
CA GLU A 45 -9.89 -11.17 8.35
C GLU A 45 -10.75 -11.38 9.61
N ARG A 46 -12.05 -11.62 9.42
CA ARG A 46 -13.03 -11.75 10.52
C ARG A 46 -13.60 -13.17 10.66
N SER A 47 -13.24 -14.06 9.75
CA SER A 47 -13.68 -15.46 9.72
C SER A 47 -12.48 -16.39 9.93
N ASN A 48 -12.73 -17.59 10.45
CA ASN A 48 -11.73 -18.64 10.48
C ASN A 48 -11.72 -19.38 9.14
N PHE A 49 -10.74 -19.10 8.28
CA PHE A 49 -10.61 -19.77 6.97
C PHE A 49 -10.48 -21.30 7.06
N TYR A 50 -10.02 -21.83 8.21
CA TYR A 50 -9.81 -23.25 8.43
C TYR A 50 -10.99 -23.94 9.11
N GLU A 51 -12.11 -23.24 9.27
CA GLU A 51 -13.30 -23.81 9.89
C GLU A 51 -13.84 -25.00 9.07
N ILE A 52 -14.11 -26.10 9.77
CA ILE A 52 -14.82 -27.24 9.19
C ILE A 52 -16.31 -26.99 9.36
N HIS A 53 -17.03 -26.89 8.24
CA HIS A 53 -18.45 -26.60 8.25
C HIS A 53 -19.30 -27.87 8.14
N GLY A 54 -20.26 -28.03 9.07
CA GLY A 54 -21.26 -29.09 9.04
C GLY A 54 -20.68 -30.51 9.19
N ASP A 55 -21.49 -31.50 8.81
CA ASP A 55 -21.16 -32.93 8.81
C ASP A 55 -20.77 -33.46 7.41
N GLY A 56 -20.60 -32.56 6.44
CA GLY A 56 -20.34 -32.90 5.04
C GLY A 56 -21.59 -33.12 4.18
N SER A 57 -22.80 -32.92 4.71
CA SER A 57 -24.04 -33.03 3.93
C SER A 57 -24.23 -31.92 2.89
N ALA A 58 -23.50 -30.81 3.02
CA ALA A 58 -23.55 -29.64 2.13
C ALA A 58 -22.16 -29.01 1.98
N PRO A 59 -21.87 -28.30 0.88
CA PRO A 59 -20.63 -27.53 0.74
C PRO A 59 -20.55 -26.40 1.78
N PRO A 60 -19.34 -25.94 2.12
CA PRO A 60 -19.15 -24.81 3.02
C PRO A 60 -19.74 -23.51 2.44
N PRO A 61 -20.05 -22.50 3.27
CA PRO A 61 -20.47 -21.19 2.80
C PRO A 61 -19.37 -20.51 1.96
N LEU A 62 -19.76 -19.51 1.17
CA LEU A 62 -18.81 -18.66 0.46
C LEU A 62 -17.87 -17.99 1.48
N PRO A 63 -16.53 -18.02 1.26
CA PRO A 63 -15.59 -17.33 2.14
C PRO A 63 -15.83 -15.82 2.18
N ASP A 64 -15.59 -15.20 3.33
CA ASP A 64 -15.58 -13.74 3.45
C ASP A 64 -14.35 -13.17 2.74
N LEU A 65 -14.57 -12.37 1.69
CA LEU A 65 -13.54 -11.71 0.91
C LEU A 65 -13.44 -10.20 1.16
N ALA A 66 -14.03 -9.70 2.25
CA ALA A 66 -14.00 -8.28 2.59
C ALA A 66 -12.56 -7.72 2.66
N THR A 67 -11.58 -8.50 3.10
CA THR A 67 -10.16 -8.08 3.11
C THR A 67 -9.61 -7.88 1.69
N ILE A 68 -10.03 -8.67 0.70
CA ILE A 68 -9.64 -8.50 -0.70
C ILE A 68 -10.25 -7.20 -1.25
N ASP A 69 -11.55 -7.03 -1.03
CA ASP A 69 -12.33 -5.91 -1.53
C ASP A 69 -11.87 -4.57 -0.92
N ILE A 70 -11.65 -4.53 0.39
CA ILE A 70 -11.22 -3.32 1.08
C ILE A 70 -9.72 -3.10 0.87
N ASN A 71 -8.87 -4.07 1.22
CA ASN A 71 -7.43 -3.83 1.27
C ASN A 71 -6.79 -3.74 -0.11
N LEU A 72 -7.21 -4.56 -1.09
CA LEU A 72 -6.61 -4.55 -2.42
C LEU A 72 -7.42 -3.70 -3.40
N ARG A 73 -8.69 -4.04 -3.63
CA ARG A 73 -9.52 -3.31 -4.61
C ARG A 73 -9.68 -1.83 -4.21
N GLY A 74 -9.97 -1.55 -2.94
CA GLY A 74 -10.05 -0.17 -2.45
C GLY A 74 -8.72 0.61 -2.51
N THR A 75 -7.59 -0.04 -2.27
CA THR A 75 -6.26 0.59 -2.47
C THR A 75 -5.99 0.91 -3.94
N ILE A 76 -6.37 0.02 -4.86
CA ILE A 76 -6.25 0.25 -6.31
C ILE A 76 -7.15 1.44 -6.72
N TYR A 77 -8.38 1.51 -6.24
CA TYR A 77 -9.28 2.64 -6.47
C TYR A 77 -8.70 3.97 -5.97
N THR A 78 -8.21 3.98 -4.73
CA THR A 78 -7.55 5.14 -4.13
C THR A 78 -6.35 5.59 -4.97
N THR A 79 -5.54 4.63 -5.42
CA THR A 79 -4.35 4.87 -6.26
C THR A 79 -4.74 5.46 -7.61
N ASN A 80 -5.77 4.91 -8.27
CA ASN A 80 -6.25 5.38 -9.56
C ASN A 80 -6.70 6.86 -9.50
N LEU A 81 -7.51 7.20 -8.48
CA LEU A 81 -7.97 8.56 -8.26
C LEU A 81 -6.83 9.51 -7.88
N ALA A 82 -5.89 9.07 -7.03
CA ALA A 82 -4.72 9.86 -6.68
C ALA A 82 -3.90 10.23 -7.93
N ILE A 83 -3.59 9.24 -8.78
CA ILE A 83 -2.84 9.46 -10.03
C ILE A 83 -3.58 10.46 -10.94
N HIS A 84 -4.90 10.31 -11.09
CA HIS A 84 -5.72 11.22 -11.88
C HIS A 84 -5.59 12.67 -11.40
N TYR A 85 -5.78 12.92 -10.10
CA TYR A 85 -5.74 14.27 -9.54
C TYR A 85 -4.32 14.84 -9.40
N PHE A 86 -3.30 13.99 -9.21
CA PHE A 86 -1.89 14.41 -9.32
C PHE A 86 -1.60 14.97 -10.73
N ARG A 87 -2.04 14.27 -11.77
CA ARG A 87 -1.83 14.70 -13.18
C ARG A 87 -2.65 15.94 -13.57
N LEU A 88 -3.80 16.17 -12.93
CA LEU A 88 -4.59 17.39 -13.11
C LEU A 88 -4.08 18.59 -12.29
N SER A 89 -3.22 18.35 -11.30
CA SER A 89 -2.61 19.42 -10.51
C SER A 89 -1.64 20.26 -11.36
N PRO A 90 -1.31 21.51 -10.97
CA PRO A 90 -0.48 22.41 -11.78
C PRO A 90 0.87 21.83 -12.21
N HIS A 91 1.46 20.99 -11.36
CA HIS A 91 2.76 20.33 -11.62
C HIS A 91 2.63 18.99 -12.37
N LYS A 92 1.43 18.60 -12.79
CA LYS A 92 1.13 17.38 -13.56
C LYS A 92 1.71 16.10 -12.94
N GLY A 93 1.74 16.04 -11.61
CA GLY A 93 2.28 14.93 -10.82
C GLY A 93 3.73 15.09 -10.38
N ALA A 94 4.49 16.03 -10.95
CA ALA A 94 5.88 16.24 -10.56
C ALA A 94 5.99 16.64 -9.08
N GLY A 95 6.71 15.83 -8.29
CA GLY A 95 6.89 16.03 -6.86
C GLY A 95 5.78 15.41 -6.00
N ALA A 96 4.72 14.86 -6.59
CA ALA A 96 3.65 14.21 -5.85
C ALA A 96 4.13 12.88 -5.23
N ASN A 97 3.52 12.48 -4.12
CA ASN A 97 3.87 11.27 -3.40
C ASN A 97 2.63 10.39 -3.21
N LEU A 98 2.74 9.13 -3.60
CA LEU A 98 1.76 8.09 -3.29
C LEU A 98 2.39 7.12 -2.31
N VAL A 99 1.72 6.94 -1.17
CA VAL A 99 2.11 5.94 -0.19
C VAL A 99 0.97 4.96 -0.01
N MET A 100 1.28 3.67 0.07
CA MET A 100 0.32 2.60 0.35
C MET A 100 0.70 1.88 1.64
N THR A 101 -0.30 1.34 2.35
CA THR A 101 -0.08 0.48 3.52
C THR A 101 -0.36 -0.98 3.17
N SER A 102 0.71 -1.77 3.09
CA SER A 102 0.62 -3.23 3.11
C SER A 102 0.65 -3.72 4.57
N SER A 103 1.56 -4.61 4.93
CA SER A 103 1.76 -5.25 6.23
C SER A 103 3.05 -6.06 6.17
N ALA A 104 3.66 -6.40 7.31
CA ALA A 104 4.62 -7.49 7.38
C ALA A 104 4.02 -8.80 6.82
N ALA A 105 2.69 -8.98 6.94
CA ALA A 105 1.93 -10.06 6.31
C ALA A 105 1.89 -10.01 4.76
N GLY A 106 2.47 -8.96 4.15
CA GLY A 106 2.65 -8.82 2.70
C GLY A 106 3.99 -9.37 2.18
N ILE A 107 4.84 -9.86 3.07
CA ILE A 107 6.10 -10.55 2.75
C ILE A 107 6.32 -11.82 3.60
N TYR A 108 5.62 -11.92 4.72
CA TYR A 108 5.58 -13.10 5.59
C TYR A 108 4.17 -13.68 5.59
N PRO A 109 4.02 -15.01 5.74
CA PRO A 109 2.71 -15.60 5.92
C PRO A 109 2.11 -15.22 7.28
N MET A 110 0.84 -14.83 7.29
CA MET A 110 0.03 -14.73 8.51
C MET A 110 -0.86 -15.95 8.59
N TYR A 111 -0.41 -16.97 9.33
CA TYR A 111 -1.02 -18.30 9.31
C TYR A 111 -2.48 -18.33 9.77
N TYR A 112 -2.91 -17.44 10.67
CA TYR A 112 -4.29 -17.40 11.15
C TYR A 112 -5.20 -16.49 10.31
N SER A 113 -4.66 -15.76 9.32
CA SER A 113 -5.44 -14.88 8.45
C SER A 113 -4.90 -14.90 7.01
N PRO A 114 -5.01 -16.04 6.31
CA PRO A 114 -4.47 -16.19 4.96
C PRO A 114 -5.16 -15.27 3.94
N VAL A 115 -6.47 -15.01 4.09
CA VAL A 115 -7.23 -14.13 3.19
C VAL A 115 -6.86 -12.66 3.43
N TYR A 116 -6.36 -12.30 4.61
CA TYR A 116 -5.71 -11.01 4.85
C TYR A 116 -4.30 -10.92 4.25
N SER A 117 -3.51 -12.00 4.33
CA SER A 117 -2.14 -12.03 3.77
C SER A 117 -2.12 -11.86 2.24
N ALA A 118 -3.08 -12.45 1.53
CA ALA A 118 -3.17 -12.39 0.07
C ALA A 118 -3.20 -10.95 -0.50
N PRO A 119 -4.14 -10.07 -0.12
CA PRO A 119 -4.18 -8.70 -0.62
C PRO A 119 -2.95 -7.88 -0.17
N LYS A 120 -2.38 -8.17 1.01
CA LYS A 120 -1.17 -7.47 1.47
C LYS A 120 0.05 -7.80 0.61
N HIS A 121 0.22 -9.05 0.18
CA HIS A 121 1.20 -9.39 -0.85
C HIS A 121 0.86 -8.72 -2.19
N GLY A 122 -0.42 -8.69 -2.56
CA GLY A 122 -0.93 -8.01 -3.75
C GLY A 122 -0.55 -6.52 -3.80
N ILE A 123 -0.67 -5.79 -2.69
CA ILE A 123 -0.28 -4.37 -2.60
C ILE A 123 1.23 -4.19 -2.82
N VAL A 124 2.06 -5.08 -2.30
CA VAL A 124 3.52 -5.03 -2.52
C VAL A 124 3.84 -5.22 -4.00
N GLY A 125 3.26 -6.25 -4.64
CA GLY A 125 3.40 -6.49 -6.07
C GLY A 125 2.91 -5.32 -6.91
N PHE A 126 1.69 -4.84 -6.63
CA PHE A 126 1.07 -3.69 -7.30
C PHE A 126 1.93 -2.43 -7.21
N THR A 127 2.47 -2.13 -6.03
CA THR A 127 3.39 -0.98 -5.83
C THR A 127 4.62 -1.09 -6.72
N ARG A 128 5.25 -2.27 -6.76
CA ARG A 128 6.44 -2.51 -7.58
C ARG A 128 6.15 -2.39 -9.07
N SER A 129 4.96 -2.79 -9.52
CA SER A 129 4.53 -2.68 -10.91
C SER A 129 4.29 -1.24 -11.35
N ILE A 130 3.65 -0.39 -10.53
CA ILE A 130 3.28 0.96 -10.96
C ILE A 130 4.39 2.00 -10.72
N ALA A 131 5.23 1.81 -9.71
CA ALA A 131 6.16 2.85 -9.27
C ALA A 131 7.18 3.29 -10.33
N PRO A 132 7.80 2.40 -11.14
CA PRO A 132 8.73 2.82 -12.19
C PRO A 132 8.06 3.71 -13.25
N ILE A 133 6.80 3.41 -13.59
CA ILE A 133 6.04 4.18 -14.59
C ILE A 133 5.65 5.54 -14.03
N LEU A 134 5.10 5.59 -12.82
CA LEU A 134 4.72 6.84 -12.16
C LEU A 134 5.93 7.73 -11.87
N HIS A 135 7.11 7.14 -11.66
CA HIS A 135 8.34 7.90 -11.48
C HIS A 135 8.73 8.71 -12.73
N LYS A 136 8.39 8.25 -13.95
CA LYS A 136 8.59 9.01 -15.20
C LYS A 136 7.77 10.32 -15.20
N ASP A 137 6.61 10.32 -14.54
CA ASP A 137 5.76 11.51 -14.34
C ASP A 137 6.19 12.37 -13.14
N GLY A 138 7.28 12.00 -12.46
CA GLY A 138 7.75 12.66 -11.25
C GLY A 138 6.95 12.34 -9.99
N ILE A 139 6.10 11.31 -10.02
CA ILE A 139 5.32 10.84 -8.86
C ILE A 139 6.12 9.75 -8.14
N ARG A 140 6.50 9.98 -6.88
CA ARG A 140 7.18 8.97 -6.05
C ARG A 140 6.15 8.06 -5.39
N THR A 141 6.27 6.76 -5.62
CA THR A 141 5.33 5.76 -5.11
C THR A 141 6.05 4.73 -4.25
N ASN A 142 5.62 4.51 -3.01
CA ASN A 142 6.24 3.54 -2.09
C ASN A 142 5.19 2.84 -1.21
N VAL A 143 5.57 1.74 -0.57
CA VAL A 143 4.69 0.96 0.31
C VAL A 143 5.32 0.73 1.67
N LEU A 144 4.52 0.92 2.72
CA LEU A 144 4.89 0.68 4.11
C LEU A 144 4.35 -0.68 4.51
N LEU A 145 5.16 -1.46 5.23
CA LEU A 145 4.82 -2.78 5.73
C LEU A 145 4.87 -2.73 7.26
N PRO A 146 3.80 -2.26 7.92
CA PRO A 146 3.75 -2.27 9.38
C PRO A 146 3.91 -3.68 9.94
N GLY A 147 4.74 -3.81 10.97
CA GLY A 147 4.66 -4.92 11.93
C GLY A 147 3.42 -4.77 12.83
N LEU A 148 3.57 -5.08 14.11
CA LEU A 148 2.47 -5.01 15.06
C LEU A 148 2.24 -3.57 15.55
N VAL A 149 1.39 -2.81 14.87
CA VAL A 149 1.03 -1.43 15.29
C VAL A 149 -0.32 -1.42 15.97
N ARG A 150 -0.39 -0.99 17.23
CA ARG A 150 -1.66 -0.87 17.97
C ARG A 150 -2.60 0.11 17.26
N SER A 151 -3.75 -0.39 16.84
CA SER A 151 -4.78 0.34 16.07
C SER A 151 -6.15 -0.31 16.24
N ASN A 152 -7.17 0.24 15.59
CA ASN A 152 -8.53 -0.31 15.56
C ASN A 152 -8.68 -1.54 14.64
N ILE A 153 -7.59 -2.12 14.12
CA ILE A 153 -7.65 -3.31 13.26
C ILE A 153 -7.99 -4.59 14.04
N LEU A 154 -7.74 -4.61 15.35
CA LEU A 154 -8.11 -5.68 16.27
C LEU A 154 -9.00 -5.13 17.39
N GLU A 155 -9.83 -5.98 17.98
CA GLU A 155 -10.54 -5.66 19.22
C GLU A 155 -9.55 -5.45 20.39
N GLU A 156 -9.92 -4.61 21.34
CA GLU A 156 -9.05 -4.22 22.46
C GLU A 156 -8.55 -5.45 23.26
N ALA A 157 -9.42 -6.44 23.47
CA ALA A 157 -9.09 -7.67 24.19
C ALA A 157 -8.08 -8.55 23.43
N ALA A 158 -8.11 -8.55 22.09
CA ALA A 158 -7.21 -9.36 21.28
C ALA A 158 -5.74 -8.90 21.40
N TRP A 159 -5.51 -7.62 21.73
CA TRP A 159 -4.15 -7.10 21.92
C TRP A 159 -3.41 -7.74 23.10
N ALA A 160 -4.12 -8.33 24.07
CA ALA A 160 -3.51 -9.02 25.21
C ALA A 160 -2.72 -10.28 24.80
N ALA A 161 -2.98 -10.83 23.59
CA ALA A 161 -2.29 -12.00 23.07
C ALA A 161 -0.88 -11.69 22.53
N PHE A 162 -0.51 -10.41 22.39
CA PHE A 162 0.78 -10.01 21.84
C PHE A 162 1.72 -9.48 22.93
N PRO A 163 3.02 -9.80 22.87
CA PRO A 163 4.02 -9.23 23.76
C PRO A 163 4.13 -7.71 23.53
N ALA A 164 4.13 -6.93 24.60
CA ALA A 164 4.13 -5.46 24.53
C ALA A 164 5.40 -4.92 23.83
N GLU A 165 6.53 -5.60 24.04
CA GLU A 165 7.82 -5.31 23.42
C GLU A 165 7.85 -5.53 21.90
N ALA A 166 6.90 -6.29 21.33
CA ALA A 166 6.78 -6.46 19.89
C ALA A 166 5.95 -5.38 19.21
N VAL A 167 5.30 -4.49 19.98
CA VAL A 167 4.45 -3.44 19.43
C VAL A 167 5.30 -2.32 18.85
N THR A 168 5.16 -2.09 17.55
CA THR A 168 5.74 -0.97 16.83
C THR A 168 5.02 0.33 17.22
N PRO A 169 5.72 1.38 17.69
CA PRO A 169 5.12 2.67 17.98
C PRO A 169 4.53 3.32 16.73
N ALA A 170 3.31 3.86 16.83
CA ALA A 170 2.67 4.59 15.74
C ALA A 170 3.50 5.81 15.28
N LYS A 171 4.29 6.41 16.18
CA LYS A 171 5.23 7.48 15.82
C LYS A 171 6.27 7.02 14.81
N LEU A 172 6.83 5.81 14.98
CA LEU A 172 7.82 5.28 14.05
C LEU A 172 7.23 5.08 12.65
N MET A 173 5.96 4.65 12.57
CA MET A 173 5.23 4.59 11.30
C MET A 173 5.10 5.97 10.65
N ALA A 174 4.69 6.97 11.42
CA ALA A 174 4.55 8.34 10.92
C ALA A 174 5.91 8.91 10.45
N ASP A 175 6.97 8.70 11.24
CA ASP A 175 8.33 9.11 10.88
C ASP A 175 8.80 8.43 9.58
N ALA A 176 8.49 7.14 9.38
CA ALA A 176 8.82 6.43 8.15
C ALA A 176 8.07 7.00 6.93
N VAL A 177 6.78 7.31 7.07
CA VAL A 177 6.01 7.99 6.01
C VAL A 177 6.63 9.35 5.68
N LEU A 178 6.96 10.15 6.70
CA LEU A 178 7.58 11.47 6.52
C LEU A 178 8.95 11.39 5.83
N GLN A 179 9.78 10.39 6.16
CA GLN A 179 11.06 10.17 5.49
C GLN A 179 10.86 9.80 4.01
N VAL A 180 9.91 8.90 3.73
CA VAL A 180 9.60 8.47 2.36
C VAL A 180 9.10 9.62 1.49
N ILE A 181 8.20 10.46 2.00
CA ILE A 181 7.71 11.64 1.25
C ILE A 181 8.73 12.78 1.21
N GLY A 182 9.66 12.85 2.16
CA GLY A 182 10.77 13.79 2.13
C GLY A 182 11.71 13.49 0.95
N GLY A 183 11.95 12.20 0.69
CA GLY A 183 12.72 11.72 -0.45
C GLY A 183 14.19 12.14 -0.46
N GLY A 184 14.74 12.36 0.73
CA GLY A 184 16.19 12.34 0.95
C GLY A 184 16.70 10.90 1.01
N ASP A 185 18.01 10.76 1.21
CA ASP A 185 18.63 9.45 1.41
C ASP A 185 18.09 8.81 2.70
N MET A 186 17.85 7.50 2.64
CA MET A 186 17.36 6.73 3.78
C MET A 186 18.23 5.50 3.98
N THR A 187 18.65 5.26 5.23
CA THR A 187 19.44 4.09 5.62
C THR A 187 18.64 3.23 6.59
N ASP A 188 18.46 1.95 6.25
CA ASP A 188 17.72 1.02 7.09
C ASP A 188 18.58 0.48 8.25
N ALA A 189 17.95 -0.29 9.16
CA ALA A 189 18.64 -0.84 10.32
C ALA A 189 19.72 -1.89 10.02
N ARG A 190 19.90 -2.29 8.75
CA ARG A 190 21.01 -3.15 8.27
C ARG A 190 22.11 -2.36 7.57
N GLY A 191 22.01 -1.03 7.51
CA GLY A 191 22.95 -0.17 6.81
C GLY A 191 22.70 -0.06 5.30
N VAL A 192 21.59 -0.58 4.78
CA VAL A 192 21.24 -0.43 3.37
C VAL A 192 20.76 0.99 3.14
N THR A 193 21.46 1.72 2.27
CA THR A 193 21.12 3.11 1.93
C THR A 193 20.48 3.18 0.55
N ILE A 194 19.28 3.76 0.48
CA ILE A 194 18.60 4.12 -0.76
C ILE A 194 18.72 5.63 -0.94
N ALA A 195 19.38 6.05 -2.02
CA ALA A 195 19.48 7.45 -2.37
C ALA A 195 18.10 8.04 -2.71
N GLY A 196 17.86 9.29 -2.36
CA GLY A 196 16.58 9.99 -2.58
C GLY A 196 15.99 9.85 -3.99
N PRO A 197 16.78 10.05 -5.07
CA PRO A 197 16.32 9.85 -6.45
C PRO A 197 15.90 8.40 -6.78
N LYS A 198 16.29 7.42 -5.97
CA LYS A 198 15.94 5.99 -6.12
C LYS A 198 14.90 5.52 -5.10
N LEU A 199 14.36 6.43 -4.30
CA LEU A 199 13.34 6.17 -3.27
C LEU A 199 11.93 6.12 -3.88
N TYR A 200 11.74 5.21 -4.83
CA TYR A 200 10.46 4.84 -5.42
C TYR A 200 10.42 3.31 -5.60
N GLY A 201 9.22 2.72 -5.57
CA GLY A 201 9.01 1.28 -5.62
C GLY A 201 9.51 0.53 -4.38
N ARG A 202 9.84 1.24 -3.29
CA ARG A 202 10.42 0.64 -2.09
C ARG A 202 9.33 0.07 -1.18
N SER A 203 9.60 -1.12 -0.68
CA SER A 203 8.86 -1.75 0.41
C SER A 203 9.62 -1.48 1.71
N VAL A 204 9.03 -0.71 2.61
CA VAL A 204 9.64 -0.30 3.87
C VAL A 204 8.91 -1.01 5.02
N GLU A 205 9.50 -2.09 5.53
CA GLU A 205 9.00 -2.73 6.73
C GLU A 205 9.35 -1.92 7.95
N VAL A 206 8.39 -1.69 8.84
CA VAL A 206 8.57 -0.92 10.06
C VAL A 206 8.09 -1.77 11.22
N ALA A 207 9.03 -2.23 12.04
CA ALA A 207 8.80 -3.23 13.07
C ALA A 207 9.54 -2.87 14.35
N VAL A 208 8.84 -2.95 15.48
CA VAL A 208 9.35 -2.71 16.83
C VAL A 208 9.94 -1.31 16.94
N ASP A 209 11.25 -1.14 16.81
CA ASP A 209 11.98 0.11 16.97
C ASP A 209 12.71 0.56 15.68
N ARG A 210 12.55 -0.17 14.57
CA ARG A 210 13.37 -0.05 13.36
C ARG A 210 12.57 -0.14 12.07
N PHE A 211 13.22 0.20 10.96
CA PHE A 211 12.71 -0.11 9.62
C PHE A 211 13.76 -0.81 8.75
N TYR A 212 13.27 -1.51 7.72
CA TYR A 212 14.03 -2.36 6.81
C TYR A 212 13.54 -2.18 5.37
N PHE A 213 14.47 -2.06 4.41
CA PHE A 213 14.11 -2.14 2.99
C PHE A 213 13.91 -3.60 2.56
N ARG A 214 12.78 -3.90 1.92
CA ARG A 214 12.44 -5.24 1.47
C ARG A 214 12.46 -5.30 -0.05
N GLU A 215 13.56 -5.84 -0.56
CA GLU A 215 13.75 -6.04 -1.99
C GLU A 215 12.82 -7.12 -2.52
N GLN A 216 12.57 -7.10 -3.83
CA GLN A 216 11.87 -8.20 -4.49
C GLN A 216 12.73 -9.47 -4.51
N PRO A 217 12.12 -10.65 -4.70
CA PRO A 217 12.88 -11.86 -5.01
C PRO A 217 13.78 -11.67 -6.23
N GLU A 218 14.93 -12.34 -6.23
CA GLU A 218 15.82 -12.35 -7.39
C GLU A 218 15.14 -12.99 -8.60
N TYR A 219 15.44 -12.47 -9.80
CA TYR A 219 15.04 -13.13 -11.04
C TYR A 219 15.78 -14.46 -11.17
N CYS A 220 15.10 -15.47 -11.72
CA CYS A 220 15.69 -16.79 -11.92
C CYS A 220 16.86 -16.79 -12.90
N ASP A 221 16.86 -15.88 -13.89
CA ASP A 221 17.96 -15.63 -14.82
C ASP A 221 17.82 -14.24 -15.47
N ASP A 222 18.83 -13.86 -16.27
CA ASP A 222 18.87 -12.58 -16.97
C ASP A 222 17.81 -12.45 -18.07
N LYS A 223 17.32 -13.55 -18.64
CA LYS A 223 16.26 -13.52 -19.68
C LYS A 223 14.92 -13.15 -19.06
N MET A 224 14.60 -13.72 -17.90
CA MET A 224 13.40 -13.38 -17.14
C MET A 224 13.45 -11.94 -16.65
N ARG A 225 14.62 -11.47 -16.20
CA ARG A 225 14.83 -10.04 -15.87
C ARG A 225 14.48 -9.17 -17.08
N ALA A 226 15.11 -9.42 -18.23
CA ALA A 226 14.88 -8.64 -19.44
C ALA A 226 13.40 -8.67 -19.89
N LEU A 227 12.75 -9.84 -19.81
CA LEU A 227 11.33 -9.99 -20.14
C LEU A 227 10.44 -9.10 -19.25
N ILE A 228 10.60 -9.19 -17.92
CA ILE A 228 9.77 -8.39 -17.01
C ILE A 228 10.07 -6.90 -17.14
N GLU A 229 11.35 -6.51 -17.23
CA GLU A 229 11.72 -5.09 -17.36
C GLU A 229 11.17 -4.48 -18.66
N SER A 230 11.08 -5.25 -19.75
CA SER A 230 10.48 -4.77 -21.01
C SER A 230 9.00 -4.40 -20.90
N THR A 231 8.28 -4.89 -19.88
CA THR A 231 6.88 -4.51 -19.61
C THR A 231 6.73 -3.07 -19.14
N GLY A 232 7.84 -2.42 -18.74
CA GLY A 232 7.88 -1.01 -18.38
C GLY A 232 8.18 -0.06 -19.54
N ASP A 233 8.42 -0.59 -20.74
CA ASP A 233 8.71 0.20 -21.94
C ASP A 233 7.43 0.81 -22.52
N ASP A 234 7.53 2.06 -22.97
CA ASP A 234 6.37 2.82 -23.45
C ASP A 234 5.68 2.14 -24.64
N ALA A 235 6.43 1.38 -25.44
CA ALA A 235 5.90 0.59 -26.55
C ALA A 235 4.92 -0.51 -26.09
N GLN A 236 5.21 -1.20 -24.98
CA GLN A 236 4.32 -2.24 -24.46
C GLN A 236 3.15 -1.63 -23.69
N LEU A 237 3.36 -0.55 -22.93
CA LEU A 237 2.28 0.16 -22.24
C LEU A 237 1.22 0.67 -23.22
N GLY A 238 1.63 1.14 -24.40
CA GLY A 238 0.72 1.58 -25.46
C GLY A 238 -0.19 0.47 -26.01
N THR A 239 0.24 -0.80 -25.97
CA THR A 239 -0.56 -1.94 -26.47
C THR A 239 -1.71 -2.36 -25.54
N LEU A 240 -1.67 -1.98 -24.26
CA LEU A 240 -2.74 -2.28 -23.30
C LEU A 240 -3.98 -1.38 -23.46
N VAL A 241 -3.87 -0.30 -24.23
CA VAL A 241 -4.93 0.70 -24.44
C VAL A 241 -5.68 0.45 -25.76
N SER A 242 -5.32 -0.61 -26.48
CA SER A 242 -5.87 -0.93 -27.80
C SER A 242 -6.61 -2.27 -27.80
N GLU A 243 -7.86 -2.28 -27.35
CA GLU A 243 -8.95 -3.15 -27.84
C GLU A 243 -10.29 -2.39 -27.81
#